data_AF-A0A850AGK9-F1
#
_entry.id   AF-A0A850AGK9-F1
#
_cell.length_a   1.000
_cell.length_b   1.000
_cell.length_c   1.000
_cell.angle_alpha   90.00
_cell.angle_beta   90.00
_cell.angle_gamma   90.00
#
_symmetry.space_group_name_H-M   'P 1'
#
loop_
_entity.id
_entity.type
_entity.pdbx_description
1 polymer ?
#
loop_
_entity_poly.entity_id
_entity_poly.type
_entity_poly.pdbx_seq_one_letter_code
_entity_poly.pdbx_strand_id
1 'polypeptide(L)'
;MSAIFWVECSYSHPDSTATPSPASPPTEVVKIIDPDNGPGTDYTSLEEFAVREKRDLVAANEIAVAICRSSNGSPDRPAQFDHWITDREHYVRVAADSAHRAGPRWDDTKYRIIETSAGNSESIDIEIDNIEIDGIQMLLKGSGRSHDVIDPQKGDFFVIKNCYLRIELTSGAGDAIDLKSPALMFNNIIECKVEEGRLSGIIAMGSAEVVAYNNTLIGFYYGFRSKDNARIIAVNNIVRGAADGFLASDHGIFSDACDYNSSNVPGDALVKAPRDSSQIPWFSGGLPDSLIFIDPANHDFRLRPDSPFRNAGAGPAIDPAVPAFNMSGEIRAGETVNLGAD
;
A
#
# COMPACT_ATOMS: atom_id res chain seq x y z
N MET A 1 -24.48 -8.43 -1.97
CA MET A 1 -23.12 -8.86 -1.58
C MET A 1 -22.56 -7.79 -0.68
N SER A 2 -22.39 -8.14 0.58
CA SER A 2 -21.93 -7.31 1.70
C SER A 2 -20.48 -6.88 1.44
N ALA A 3 -20.31 -5.64 0.97
CA ALA A 3 -19.02 -4.98 1.02
C ALA A 3 -18.61 -4.86 2.50
N ILE A 4 -17.42 -5.37 2.74
CA ILE A 4 -16.76 -5.52 4.03
C ILE A 4 -16.72 -4.17 4.73
N PHE A 5 -17.64 -3.98 5.68
CA PHE A 5 -17.55 -2.99 6.73
C PHE A 5 -16.51 -3.49 7.72
N TRP A 6 -15.30 -2.95 7.65
CA TRP A 6 -14.42 -2.89 8.82
C TRP A 6 -14.76 -1.62 9.60
N VAL A 7 -15.94 -1.65 10.22
CA VAL A 7 -16.24 -0.87 11.42
C VAL A 7 -16.33 -1.93 12.51
N GLU A 8 -15.70 -1.70 13.66
CA GLU A 8 -15.86 -2.50 14.87
C GLU A 8 -17.36 -2.63 15.24
N CYS A 9 -18.03 -3.62 14.66
CA CYS A 9 -19.40 -3.98 14.98
C CYS A 9 -19.37 -5.39 15.54
N SER A 10 -19.47 -5.47 16.86
CA SER A 10 -19.72 -6.70 17.61
C SER A 10 -20.98 -7.37 17.08
N TYR A 11 -20.80 -8.43 16.28
CA TYR A 11 -21.90 -9.23 15.75
C TYR A 11 -22.38 -10.20 16.83
N SER A 12 -23.41 -9.82 17.60
CA SER A 12 -24.05 -10.71 18.57
C SER A 12 -24.98 -11.68 17.85
N HIS A 13 -24.56 -12.93 17.67
CA HIS A 13 -25.41 -14.02 17.19
C HIS A 13 -26.31 -14.53 18.34
N PRO A 14 -27.64 -14.56 18.19
CA PRO A 14 -28.53 -15.10 19.22
C PRO A 14 -28.75 -16.59 18.98
N ASP A 15 -27.90 -17.44 19.55
CA ASP A 15 -28.24 -18.76 20.13
C ASP A 15 -26.97 -19.60 20.35
N SER A 16 -26.44 -19.55 21.57
CA SER A 16 -25.53 -20.54 22.16
C SER A 16 -25.31 -20.15 23.63
N THR A 17 -25.92 -20.87 24.56
CA THR A 17 -25.91 -20.58 26.01
C THR A 17 -24.62 -20.99 26.72
N ALA A 18 -23.48 -20.82 26.05
CA ALA A 18 -22.18 -20.72 26.69
C ALA A 18 -21.39 -19.69 25.90
N THR A 19 -21.44 -18.43 26.34
CA THR A 19 -20.45 -17.45 25.89
C THR A 19 -19.10 -17.96 26.39
N PRO A 20 -18.20 -18.46 25.52
CA PRO A 20 -16.84 -18.67 25.97
C PRO A 20 -16.38 -17.34 26.56
N SER A 21 -15.74 -17.40 27.73
CA SER A 21 -15.10 -16.20 28.28
C SER A 21 -14.26 -15.60 27.15
N PRO A 22 -14.38 -14.30 26.85
CA PRO A 22 -13.61 -13.69 25.78
C PRO A 22 -12.15 -14.06 26.03
N ALA A 23 -11.51 -14.64 25.01
CA ALA A 23 -10.08 -14.91 25.07
C ALA A 23 -9.38 -13.59 25.44
N SER A 24 -8.36 -13.67 26.29
CA SER A 24 -7.56 -12.49 26.61
C SER A 24 -7.01 -11.92 25.29
N PRO A 25 -7.00 -10.58 25.11
CA PRO A 25 -6.45 -10.00 23.89
C PRO A 25 -4.99 -10.42 23.71
N PRO A 26 -4.51 -10.54 22.46
CA PRO A 26 -3.14 -10.93 22.19
C PRO A 26 -2.15 -9.89 22.73
N THR A 27 -0.98 -10.35 23.14
CA THR A 27 0.10 -9.50 23.65
C THR A 27 1.00 -9.02 22.52
N GLU A 28 1.25 -7.72 22.39
CA GLU A 28 2.24 -7.21 21.44
C GLU A 28 3.67 -7.50 21.93
N VAL A 29 4.45 -8.19 21.09
CA VAL A 29 5.89 -8.39 21.28
C VAL A 29 6.63 -7.44 20.35
N VAL A 30 7.10 -6.33 20.92
CA VAL A 30 7.73 -5.23 20.19
C VAL A 30 9.24 -5.41 20.11
N LYS A 31 9.79 -5.26 18.90
CA LYS A 31 11.23 -5.28 18.60
C LYS A 31 11.65 -4.05 17.83
N ILE A 32 12.78 -3.45 18.21
CA ILE A 32 13.35 -2.30 17.51
C ILE A 32 14.32 -2.76 16.44
N ILE A 33 14.06 -2.34 15.21
CA ILE A 33 14.89 -2.62 14.04
C ILE A 33 15.64 -1.36 13.66
N ASP A 34 16.97 -1.43 13.60
CA ASP A 34 17.81 -0.28 13.25
C ASP A 34 19.10 -0.73 12.53
N PRO A 35 19.19 -0.52 11.21
CA PRO A 35 20.38 -0.81 10.42
C PRO A 35 21.65 -0.10 10.91
N ASP A 36 21.50 0.99 11.66
CA ASP A 36 22.61 1.74 12.23
C ASP A 36 23.02 1.25 13.62
N ASN A 37 22.37 0.23 14.16
CA ASN A 37 22.59 -0.34 15.49
C ASN A 37 22.58 0.75 16.59
N GLY A 38 21.59 1.65 16.54
CA GLY A 38 21.43 2.72 17.51
C GLY A 38 21.09 2.20 18.92
N PRO A 39 21.06 3.07 19.95
CA PRO A 39 20.74 2.66 21.32
C PRO A 39 19.36 2.02 21.46
N GLY A 40 19.29 0.82 22.04
CA GLY A 40 18.02 0.09 22.24
C GLY A 40 17.54 -0.71 21.02
N THR A 41 18.44 -0.97 20.07
CA THR A 41 18.18 -1.85 18.92
C THR A 41 18.15 -3.31 19.36
N ASP A 42 17.13 -4.06 18.93
CA ASP A 42 17.04 -5.52 19.11
C ASP A 42 17.65 -6.27 17.93
N TYR A 43 17.43 -5.78 16.70
CA TYR A 43 17.95 -6.35 15.45
C TYR A 43 18.51 -5.28 14.53
N THR A 44 19.57 -5.63 13.81
CA THR A 44 20.23 -4.72 12.86
C THR A 44 19.65 -4.79 11.44
N SER A 45 18.66 -5.65 11.21
CA SER A 45 17.88 -5.65 9.97
C SER A 45 16.49 -6.24 10.19
N LEU A 46 15.55 -5.89 9.31
CA LEU A 46 14.23 -6.51 9.27
C LEU A 46 14.30 -8.00 8.94
N GLU A 47 15.27 -8.39 8.10
CA GLU A 47 15.59 -9.79 7.79
C GLU A 47 15.91 -10.58 9.07
N GLU A 48 16.77 -10.05 9.96
CA GLU A 48 17.11 -10.72 11.22
C GLU A 48 15.89 -10.92 12.11
N PHE A 49 14.99 -9.94 12.17
CA PHE A 49 13.71 -10.06 12.87
C PHE A 49 12.84 -11.14 12.26
N ALA A 50 12.63 -11.10 10.94
CA ALA A 50 11.75 -12.04 10.24
C ALA A 50 12.20 -13.50 10.43
N VAL A 51 13.52 -13.74 10.50
CA VAL A 51 14.08 -15.08 10.73
C VAL A 51 14.03 -15.50 12.20
N ARG A 52 14.40 -14.62 13.13
CA ARG A 52 14.61 -14.99 14.55
C ARG A 52 13.35 -14.96 15.40
N GLU A 53 12.37 -14.13 15.04
CA GLU A 53 11.12 -14.00 15.80
C GLU A 53 10.02 -14.94 15.28
N LYS A 54 10.26 -15.64 14.18
CA LYS A 54 9.33 -16.58 13.57
C LYS A 54 8.85 -17.67 14.53
N ARG A 55 7.53 -17.78 14.70
CA ARG A 55 6.85 -18.78 15.54
C ARG A 55 5.33 -18.84 15.25
N ASP A 56 4.63 -19.66 16.04
CA ASP A 56 3.17 -19.69 16.10
C ASP A 56 2.63 -18.59 17.02
N LEU A 57 2.08 -17.53 16.43
CA LEU A 57 1.55 -16.38 17.15
C LEU A 57 0.17 -16.65 17.77
N VAL A 58 -0.59 -17.57 17.18
CA VAL A 58 -1.91 -17.98 17.69
C VAL A 58 -1.75 -18.77 18.97
N ALA A 59 -0.86 -19.78 18.98
CA ALA A 59 -0.58 -20.57 20.18
C ALA A 59 0.07 -19.75 21.30
N ALA A 60 0.86 -18.73 20.93
CA ALA A 60 1.46 -17.80 21.88
C ALA A 60 0.48 -16.72 22.38
N ASN A 61 -0.65 -16.51 21.70
CA ASN A 61 -1.55 -15.39 21.92
C ASN A 61 -0.82 -14.03 21.83
N GLU A 62 -0.06 -13.84 20.75
CA GLU A 62 0.83 -12.69 20.53
C GLU A 62 0.61 -12.00 19.16
N ILE A 63 1.03 -10.74 19.06
CA ILE A 63 1.26 -10.02 17.80
C ILE A 63 2.76 -9.69 17.75
N ALA A 64 3.45 -10.03 16.66
CA ALA A 64 4.85 -9.70 16.50
C ALA A 64 5.00 -8.32 15.83
N VAL A 65 5.66 -7.38 16.49
CA VAL A 65 5.75 -5.99 16.02
C VAL A 65 7.20 -5.58 15.82
N ALA A 66 7.57 -5.31 14.56
CA ALA A 66 8.83 -4.65 14.21
C ALA A 66 8.61 -3.13 14.11
N ILE A 67 9.27 -2.37 14.98
CA ILE A 67 9.33 -0.90 14.92
C ILE A 67 10.66 -0.51 14.29
N CYS A 68 10.58 -0.02 13.05
CA CYS A 68 11.72 0.24 12.21
C CYS A 68 12.17 1.70 12.25
N ARG A 69 13.46 1.93 12.47
CA ARG A 69 14.09 3.26 12.46
C ARG A 69 15.47 3.22 11.82
N SER A 70 16.01 4.38 11.49
CA SER A 70 17.34 4.51 10.90
C SER A 70 18.07 5.65 11.60
N SER A 71 18.87 5.32 12.62
CA SER A 71 19.46 6.33 13.50
C SER A 71 20.45 7.27 12.80
N ASN A 72 21.10 6.82 11.72
CA ASN A 72 22.04 7.59 10.90
C ASN A 72 21.67 7.62 9.42
N GLY A 73 20.46 7.18 9.06
CA GLY A 73 20.00 7.18 7.67
C GLY A 73 20.58 6.04 6.83
N SER A 74 21.11 4.96 7.41
CA SER A 74 21.46 3.77 6.61
C SER A 74 20.19 3.03 6.16
N PRO A 75 20.15 2.57 4.89
CA PRO A 75 19.07 1.71 4.42
C PRO A 75 19.15 0.32 5.07
N ASP A 76 18.01 -0.30 5.26
CA ASP A 76 17.88 -1.72 5.57
C ASP A 76 17.92 -2.56 4.28
N ARG A 77 18.03 -3.88 4.46
CA ARG A 77 18.04 -4.91 3.42
C ARG A 77 16.64 -5.50 3.23
N PRO A 78 16.41 -6.20 2.11
CA PRO A 78 15.19 -6.96 1.92
C PRO A 78 14.90 -7.93 3.05
N ALA A 79 13.62 -8.24 3.25
CA ALA A 79 13.18 -9.22 4.24
C ALA A 79 12.17 -10.20 3.63
N GLN A 80 12.25 -11.45 4.07
CA GLN A 80 11.30 -12.50 3.73
C GLN A 80 10.52 -12.92 4.97
N PHE A 81 9.19 -12.89 4.90
CA PHE A 81 8.30 -13.35 5.95
C PHE A 81 7.69 -14.68 5.55
N ASP A 82 8.24 -15.78 6.04
CA ASP A 82 7.85 -17.14 5.70
C ASP A 82 7.57 -17.99 6.95
N HIS A 83 6.76 -19.03 6.84
CA HIS A 83 6.60 -20.05 7.91
C HIS A 83 6.15 -19.53 9.30
N TRP A 84 5.50 -18.37 9.39
CA TRP A 84 4.77 -17.94 10.59
C TRP A 84 3.40 -18.62 10.64
N ILE A 85 2.84 -18.84 11.83
CA ILE A 85 1.43 -19.23 11.99
C ILE A 85 0.70 -18.04 12.61
N THR A 86 -0.23 -17.49 11.85
CA THR A 86 -0.94 -16.24 12.13
C THR A 86 -2.43 -16.41 11.89
N ASP A 87 -3.22 -15.47 12.39
CA ASP A 87 -4.62 -15.28 12.02
C ASP A 87 -4.96 -13.77 12.04
N ARG A 88 -6.24 -13.44 11.91
CA ARG A 88 -6.74 -12.07 11.87
C ARG A 88 -6.51 -11.29 13.19
N GLU A 89 -6.36 -11.98 14.31
CA GLU A 89 -6.10 -11.40 15.64
C GLU A 89 -4.61 -11.50 16.01
N HIS A 90 -3.88 -12.47 15.46
CA HIS A 90 -2.47 -12.78 15.72
C HIS A 90 -1.63 -12.62 14.45
N TYR A 91 -1.09 -11.43 14.23
CA TYR A 91 -0.46 -11.07 12.96
C TYR A 91 0.96 -10.51 13.15
N VAL A 92 1.68 -10.37 12.04
CA VAL A 92 2.96 -9.65 12.01
C VAL A 92 2.69 -8.18 11.63
N ARG A 93 3.28 -7.24 12.35
CA ARG A 93 3.22 -5.81 12.03
C ARG A 93 4.62 -5.26 11.82
N VAL A 94 4.86 -4.69 10.64
CA VAL A 94 6.07 -3.96 10.29
C VAL A 94 5.70 -2.49 10.18
N ALA A 95 6.17 -1.66 11.10
CA ALA A 95 5.83 -0.24 11.15
C ALA A 95 7.09 0.60 11.33
N ALA A 96 7.17 1.72 10.62
CA ALA A 96 8.20 2.71 10.94
C ALA A 96 7.92 3.39 12.28
N ASP A 97 8.98 3.66 13.03
CA ASP A 97 8.92 4.59 14.15
C ASP A 97 8.42 5.97 13.68
N SER A 98 7.67 6.68 14.53
CA SER A 98 7.05 7.96 14.20
C SER A 98 8.03 9.00 13.61
N ALA A 99 9.28 9.05 14.10
CA ALA A 99 10.29 9.99 13.59
C ALA A 99 10.91 9.53 12.26
N HIS A 100 10.84 8.23 11.96
CA HIS A 100 11.44 7.59 10.78
C HIS A 100 10.41 7.12 9.75
N ARG A 101 9.14 7.48 9.96
CA ARG A 101 8.01 7.18 9.08
C ARG A 101 8.13 7.87 7.73
N ALA A 102 7.76 7.15 6.67
CA ALA A 102 7.58 7.69 5.34
C ALA A 102 6.59 8.86 5.36
N GLY A 103 6.90 9.90 4.58
CA GLY A 103 6.00 11.00 4.30
C GLY A 103 5.70 11.08 2.80
N PRO A 104 4.98 12.12 2.34
CA PRO A 104 4.62 12.27 0.93
C PRO A 104 5.79 12.67 0.01
N ARG A 105 6.99 12.80 0.59
CA ARG A 105 8.25 13.07 -0.09
C ARG A 105 9.27 12.03 0.33
N TRP A 106 10.02 11.49 -0.64
CA TRP A 106 11.12 10.58 -0.35
C TRP A 106 12.18 11.29 0.50
N ASP A 107 12.64 10.63 1.57
CA ASP A 107 13.60 11.20 2.51
C ASP A 107 14.62 10.16 2.98
N ASP A 108 15.89 10.33 2.62
CA ASP A 108 16.99 9.42 2.97
C ASP A 108 17.35 9.45 4.47
N THR A 109 16.71 10.29 5.28
CA THR A 109 16.84 10.26 6.75
C THR A 109 15.80 9.35 7.42
N LYS A 110 14.83 8.84 6.65
CA LYS A 110 13.78 7.93 7.13
C LYS A 110 14.21 6.48 7.01
N TYR A 111 13.51 5.60 7.74
CA TYR A 111 13.73 4.18 7.58
C TYR A 111 13.31 3.76 6.17
N ARG A 112 14.21 3.06 5.49
CA ARG A 112 14.00 2.61 4.11
C ARG A 112 14.65 1.27 3.87
N ILE A 113 14.01 0.47 3.03
CA ILE A 113 14.58 -0.74 2.45
C ILE A 113 15.08 -0.39 1.06
N ILE A 114 16.32 -0.74 0.73
CA ILE A 114 16.83 -0.62 -0.63
C ILE A 114 17.24 -2.01 -1.12
N GLU A 115 16.61 -2.45 -2.19
CA GLU A 115 17.02 -3.65 -2.92
C GLU A 115 17.73 -3.27 -4.22
N THR A 116 18.86 -3.92 -4.50
CA THR A 116 19.61 -3.72 -5.74
C THR A 116 19.96 -5.05 -6.39
N SER A 117 19.23 -5.42 -7.43
CA SER A 117 19.37 -6.73 -8.10
C SER A 117 19.56 -6.60 -9.61
N ALA A 118 20.20 -7.62 -10.20
CA ALA A 118 20.30 -7.82 -11.64
C ALA A 118 19.41 -8.97 -12.15
N GLY A 119 18.46 -9.43 -11.33
CA GLY A 119 17.48 -10.47 -11.65
C GLY A 119 16.24 -10.35 -10.77
N ASN A 120 15.42 -11.40 -10.73
CA ASN A 120 14.21 -11.44 -9.89
C ASN A 120 14.55 -11.03 -8.45
N SER A 121 13.77 -10.11 -7.90
CA SER A 121 14.04 -9.56 -6.57
C SER A 121 12.82 -8.85 -6.01
N GLU A 122 12.71 -8.99 -4.70
CA GLU A 122 11.66 -8.43 -3.88
C GLU A 122 12.25 -7.60 -2.73
N SER A 123 11.68 -6.44 -2.40
CA SER A 123 12.10 -5.71 -1.19
C SER A 123 11.50 -6.34 0.06
N ILE A 124 10.24 -6.77 -0.02
CA ILE A 124 9.59 -7.62 0.98
C ILE A 124 8.89 -8.77 0.27
N ASP A 125 9.35 -9.99 0.55
CA ASP A 125 8.68 -11.23 0.14
C ASP A 125 7.79 -11.73 1.28
N ILE A 126 6.51 -12.00 0.98
CA ILE A 126 5.49 -12.35 1.97
C ILE A 126 4.88 -13.71 1.62
N GLU A 127 5.16 -14.67 2.48
CA GLU A 127 4.73 -16.06 2.39
C GLU A 127 3.88 -16.49 3.61
N ILE A 128 3.23 -15.52 4.26
CA ILE A 128 2.41 -15.73 5.47
C ILE A 128 1.04 -15.07 5.34
N ASP A 129 0.09 -15.56 6.14
CA ASP A 129 -1.20 -14.90 6.32
C ASP A 129 -1.06 -13.69 7.25
N ASN A 130 -1.94 -12.70 7.10
CA ASN A 130 -2.12 -11.61 8.06
C ASN A 130 -0.82 -10.86 8.43
N ILE A 131 -0.43 -9.91 7.60
CA ILE A 131 0.65 -8.95 7.90
C ILE A 131 0.21 -7.52 7.58
N GLU A 132 0.64 -6.58 8.43
CA GLU A 132 0.50 -5.15 8.24
C GLU A 132 1.86 -4.50 7.97
N ILE A 133 1.93 -3.66 6.94
CA ILE A 133 3.08 -2.82 6.62
C ILE A 133 2.62 -1.35 6.67
N ASP A 134 3.23 -0.55 7.56
CA ASP A 134 2.85 0.84 7.79
C ASP A 134 4.06 1.79 7.76
N GLY A 135 4.02 2.79 6.87
CA GLY A 135 4.94 3.92 6.96
C GLY A 135 6.37 3.63 6.50
N ILE A 136 6.59 2.60 5.68
CA ILE A 136 7.93 2.21 5.20
C ILE A 136 8.23 2.84 3.84
N GLN A 137 9.46 3.31 3.66
CA GLN A 137 9.99 3.65 2.33
C GLN A 137 10.69 2.42 1.72
N MET A 138 10.44 2.12 0.45
CA MET A 138 11.10 1.00 -0.23
C MET A 138 11.54 1.43 -1.62
N LEU A 139 12.75 1.03 -2.01
CA LEU A 139 13.31 1.33 -3.31
C LEU A 139 13.92 0.07 -3.92
N LEU A 140 13.34 -0.35 -5.04
CA LEU A 140 13.85 -1.43 -5.86
C LEU A 140 14.63 -0.85 -7.04
N LYS A 141 15.91 -1.19 -7.12
CA LYS A 141 16.84 -0.76 -8.19
C LYS A 141 17.36 -1.97 -8.94
N GLY A 142 17.44 -1.90 -10.26
CA GLY A 142 18.01 -3.03 -10.99
C GLY A 142 17.81 -3.12 -12.49
N SER A 143 18.01 -4.34 -12.96
CA SER A 143 17.63 -4.81 -14.30
C SER A 143 17.18 -6.26 -14.19
N GLY A 144 16.25 -6.69 -15.04
CA GLY A 144 15.76 -8.07 -14.99
C GLY A 144 14.27 -8.21 -15.27
N ARG A 145 13.69 -9.34 -14.90
CA ARG A 145 12.25 -9.62 -14.99
C ARG A 145 11.74 -9.99 -13.60
N SER A 146 10.45 -9.79 -13.35
CA SER A 146 9.78 -10.12 -12.09
C SER A 146 10.41 -9.40 -10.91
N HIS A 147 10.25 -8.08 -10.90
CA HIS A 147 10.72 -7.18 -9.86
C HIS A 147 9.51 -6.63 -9.13
N ASP A 148 9.32 -7.06 -7.90
CA ASP A 148 8.17 -6.65 -7.09
C ASP A 148 8.66 -5.93 -5.83
N VAL A 149 8.14 -4.74 -5.51
CA VAL A 149 8.58 -4.10 -4.25
C VAL A 149 8.03 -4.90 -3.07
N ILE A 150 6.75 -5.29 -3.15
CA ILE A 150 6.09 -6.15 -2.18
C ILE A 150 5.39 -7.29 -2.93
N ASP A 151 5.75 -8.53 -2.61
CA ASP A 151 5.24 -9.73 -3.28
C ASP A 151 4.56 -10.70 -2.30
N PRO A 152 3.27 -10.49 -2.01
CA PRO A 152 2.47 -11.48 -1.30
C PRO A 152 2.07 -12.64 -2.20
N GLN A 153 2.87 -13.70 -2.13
CA GLN A 153 2.70 -14.93 -2.93
C GLN A 153 1.52 -15.80 -2.47
N LYS A 154 1.21 -15.79 -1.18
CA LYS A 154 0.14 -16.58 -0.55
C LYS A 154 -0.27 -15.91 0.76
N GLY A 155 -1.55 -15.91 1.07
CA GLY A 155 -2.05 -15.30 2.29
C GLY A 155 -3.56 -15.19 2.36
N ASP A 156 -4.11 -15.01 3.56
CA ASP A 156 -5.52 -14.69 3.78
C ASP A 156 -5.81 -13.18 3.61
N PHE A 157 -5.01 -12.30 4.22
CA PHE A 157 -5.27 -10.85 4.22
C PHE A 157 -4.01 -10.02 4.46
N PHE A 158 -3.90 -8.90 3.75
CA PHE A 158 -2.77 -7.97 3.84
C PHE A 158 -3.22 -6.53 4.08
N VAL A 159 -2.44 -5.77 4.86
CA VAL A 159 -2.62 -4.32 5.00
C VAL A 159 -1.33 -3.60 4.62
N ILE A 160 -1.39 -2.71 3.63
CA ILE A 160 -0.23 -1.90 3.22
C ILE A 160 -0.66 -0.42 3.24
N LYS A 161 -0.11 0.37 4.15
CA LYS A 161 -0.58 1.74 4.35
C LYS A 161 0.54 2.74 4.58
N ASN A 162 0.33 3.96 4.10
CA ASN A 162 1.23 5.09 4.32
C ASN A 162 2.67 4.82 3.87
N CYS A 163 2.88 3.91 2.92
CA CYS A 163 4.19 3.55 2.41
C CYS A 163 4.58 4.44 1.23
N TYR A 164 5.89 4.61 1.01
CA TYR A 164 6.44 5.21 -0.19
C TYR A 164 7.26 4.15 -0.94
N LEU A 165 6.74 3.66 -2.06
CA LEU A 165 7.40 2.65 -2.89
C LEU A 165 7.99 3.29 -4.16
N ARG A 166 9.23 2.93 -4.48
CA ARG A 166 9.94 3.41 -5.67
C ARG A 166 10.53 2.25 -6.45
N ILE A 167 10.40 2.33 -7.76
CA ILE A 167 11.04 1.41 -8.70
C ILE A 167 11.92 2.20 -9.67
N GLU A 168 13.17 1.79 -9.79
CA GLU A 168 14.15 2.34 -10.73
C GLU A 168 14.82 1.19 -11.49
N LEU A 169 14.21 0.79 -12.62
CA LEU A 169 14.77 -0.25 -13.49
C LEU A 169 15.31 0.36 -14.77
N THR A 170 16.48 -0.12 -15.18
CA THR A 170 17.07 0.21 -16.48
C THR A 170 16.45 -0.60 -17.62
N SER A 171 15.89 -1.76 -17.32
CA SER A 171 15.13 -2.61 -18.25
C SER A 171 14.35 -3.64 -17.44
N GLY A 172 13.14 -4.00 -17.89
CA GLY A 172 12.45 -5.14 -17.30
C GLY A 172 10.93 -5.13 -17.34
N ALA A 173 10.37 -6.09 -16.62
CA ALA A 173 8.96 -6.13 -16.26
C ALA A 173 8.87 -6.55 -14.79
N GLY A 174 7.83 -6.12 -14.10
CA GLY A 174 7.61 -6.31 -12.68
C GLY A 174 6.46 -5.43 -12.23
N ASP A 175 6.08 -5.48 -10.97
CA ASP A 175 4.99 -4.69 -10.42
C ASP A 175 5.47 -3.99 -9.14
N ALA A 176 4.79 -2.95 -8.63
CA ALA A 176 5.16 -2.45 -7.31
C ALA A 176 4.59 -3.34 -6.21
N ILE A 177 3.38 -3.85 -6.42
CA ILE A 177 2.70 -4.75 -5.50
C ILE A 177 1.98 -5.82 -6.34
N ASP A 178 2.39 -7.10 -6.21
CA ASP A 178 1.75 -8.27 -6.85
C ASP A 178 0.85 -9.03 -5.86
N LEU A 179 -0.46 -8.81 -5.93
CA LEU A 179 -1.43 -9.35 -4.97
C LEU A 179 -2.13 -10.61 -5.49
N LYS A 180 -1.89 -11.75 -4.84
CA LYS A 180 -2.62 -13.01 -5.08
C LYS A 180 -3.67 -13.33 -4.01
N SER A 181 -3.86 -12.41 -3.06
CA SER A 181 -4.75 -12.54 -1.92
C SER A 181 -5.49 -11.25 -1.62
N PRO A 182 -6.54 -11.30 -0.78
CA PRO A 182 -7.21 -10.10 -0.29
C PRO A 182 -6.27 -9.09 0.37
N ALA A 183 -6.48 -7.80 0.08
CA ALA A 183 -5.65 -6.74 0.63
C ALA A 183 -6.42 -5.44 0.84
N LEU A 184 -6.05 -4.70 1.88
CA LEU A 184 -6.43 -3.31 2.10
C LEU A 184 -5.21 -2.42 1.95
N MET A 185 -5.29 -1.44 1.05
CA MET A 185 -4.19 -0.52 0.78
C MET A 185 -4.66 0.92 0.81
N PHE A 186 -3.94 1.77 1.55
CA PHE A 186 -4.28 3.18 1.54
C PHE A 186 -3.16 4.14 1.87
N ASN A 187 -3.31 5.37 1.38
CA ASN A 187 -2.32 6.45 1.55
C ASN A 187 -0.91 6.08 1.08
N ASN A 188 -0.79 5.17 0.10
CA ASN A 188 0.51 4.82 -0.44
C ASN A 188 0.87 5.73 -1.61
N ILE A 189 2.14 6.11 -1.68
CA ILE A 189 2.74 6.70 -2.87
C ILE A 189 3.58 5.62 -3.52
N ILE A 190 3.34 5.40 -4.80
CA ILE A 190 4.03 4.39 -5.59
C ILE A 190 4.50 5.08 -6.85
N GLU A 191 5.80 5.14 -7.09
CA GLU A 191 6.36 5.69 -8.31
C GLU A 191 7.32 4.71 -9.00
N CYS A 192 7.36 4.84 -10.32
CA CYS A 192 8.19 4.04 -11.18
C CYS A 192 8.90 4.93 -12.18
N LYS A 193 10.20 4.69 -12.33
CA LYS A 193 11.03 5.22 -13.40
C LYS A 193 11.64 4.03 -14.13
N VAL A 194 11.04 3.70 -15.27
CA VAL A 194 11.50 2.60 -16.12
C VAL A 194 11.73 3.11 -17.52
N GLU A 195 12.90 2.80 -18.07
CA GLU A 195 13.26 3.19 -19.44
C GLU A 195 12.47 2.38 -20.48
N GLU A 196 12.28 1.08 -20.22
CA GLU A 196 11.53 0.16 -21.06
C GLU A 196 10.86 -0.95 -20.21
N GLY A 197 9.55 -1.16 -20.38
CA GLY A 197 8.84 -2.22 -19.65
C GLY A 197 7.32 -2.05 -19.61
N ARG A 198 6.63 -3.12 -19.20
CA ARG A 198 5.22 -3.10 -18.82
C ARG A 198 5.12 -3.42 -17.34
N LEU A 199 5.12 -2.38 -16.50
CA LEU A 199 4.97 -2.54 -15.06
C LEU A 199 3.59 -2.08 -14.61
N SER A 200 3.02 -2.76 -13.63
CA SER A 200 1.83 -2.30 -12.92
C SER A 200 2.24 -1.64 -11.61
N GLY A 201 1.54 -0.57 -11.21
CA GLY A 201 1.70 -0.04 -9.86
C GLY A 201 1.15 -1.03 -8.85
N ILE A 202 -0.11 -1.42 -9.04
CA ILE A 202 -0.79 -2.42 -8.21
C ILE A 202 -1.43 -3.43 -9.15
N ILE A 203 -1.04 -4.69 -9.04
CA ILE A 203 -1.70 -5.79 -9.74
C ILE A 203 -2.42 -6.70 -8.73
N ALA A 204 -3.65 -7.07 -9.06
CA ALA A 204 -4.41 -8.10 -8.37
C ALA A 204 -4.62 -9.28 -9.31
N MET A 205 -4.34 -10.49 -8.85
CA MET A 205 -4.37 -11.72 -9.63
C MET A 205 -5.16 -12.84 -8.94
N GLY A 206 -5.57 -13.84 -9.72
CA GLY A 206 -6.29 -14.99 -9.22
C GLY A 206 -7.62 -14.60 -8.58
N SER A 207 -7.86 -15.01 -7.34
CA SER A 207 -9.07 -14.67 -6.59
C SER A 207 -8.87 -13.51 -5.60
N ALA A 208 -7.83 -12.68 -5.78
CA ALA A 208 -7.56 -11.56 -4.90
C ALA A 208 -8.73 -10.55 -4.87
N GLU A 209 -9.12 -10.11 -3.67
CA GLU A 209 -10.06 -9.01 -3.45
C GLU A 209 -9.33 -7.82 -2.83
N VAL A 210 -9.09 -6.79 -3.63
CA VAL A 210 -8.23 -5.67 -3.25
C VAL A 210 -9.06 -4.42 -3.05
N VAL A 211 -8.88 -3.76 -1.91
CA VAL A 211 -9.51 -2.48 -1.59
C VAL A 211 -8.42 -1.42 -1.48
N ALA A 212 -8.49 -0.40 -2.33
CA ALA A 212 -7.47 0.62 -2.47
C ALA A 212 -8.06 2.03 -2.32
N TYR A 213 -7.74 2.71 -1.22
CA TYR A 213 -8.16 4.09 -0.96
C TYR A 213 -6.99 5.05 -1.05
N ASN A 214 -7.17 6.19 -1.69
CA ASN A 214 -6.25 7.32 -1.50
C ASN A 214 -4.78 6.97 -1.81
N ASN A 215 -4.51 6.22 -2.86
CA ASN A 215 -3.14 5.96 -3.32
C ASN A 215 -2.77 6.90 -4.46
N THR A 216 -1.49 7.23 -4.58
CA THR A 216 -0.93 8.03 -5.68
C THR A 216 0.08 7.18 -6.44
N LEU A 217 -0.24 6.83 -7.68
CA LEU A 217 0.57 5.98 -8.56
C LEU A 217 1.15 6.81 -9.72
N ILE A 218 2.46 6.78 -9.91
CA ILE A 218 3.17 7.63 -10.88
C ILE A 218 4.10 6.80 -11.77
N GLY A 219 4.01 6.95 -13.09
CA GLY A 219 5.03 6.49 -14.04
C GLY A 219 5.01 5.00 -14.39
N PHE A 220 3.88 4.33 -14.18
CA PHE A 220 3.70 2.91 -14.52
C PHE A 220 3.23 2.71 -15.96
N TYR A 221 3.29 1.50 -16.49
CA TYR A 221 2.57 1.20 -17.74
C TYR A 221 1.08 0.99 -17.44
N TYR A 222 0.79 0.21 -16.39
CA TYR A 222 -0.54 0.03 -15.82
C TYR A 222 -0.61 0.68 -14.43
N GLY A 223 -1.60 1.52 -14.14
CA GLY A 223 -1.79 2.02 -12.77
C GLY A 223 -2.24 0.90 -11.84
N PHE A 224 -3.54 0.64 -11.88
CA PHE A 224 -4.17 -0.53 -11.29
C PHE A 224 -4.44 -1.58 -12.37
N ARG A 225 -4.18 -2.85 -12.06
CA ARG A 225 -4.45 -3.96 -12.97
C ARG A 225 -5.19 -5.09 -12.25
N SER A 226 -6.40 -5.39 -12.69
CA SER A 226 -7.16 -6.55 -12.22
C SER A 226 -7.04 -7.68 -13.24
N LYS A 227 -6.60 -8.87 -12.82
CA LYS A 227 -6.29 -10.00 -13.70
C LYS A 227 -6.80 -11.33 -13.13
N ASP A 228 -7.04 -12.31 -13.99
CA ASP A 228 -7.24 -13.73 -13.62
C ASP A 228 -8.39 -13.98 -12.62
N ASN A 229 -9.51 -13.25 -12.77
CA ASN A 229 -10.70 -13.20 -11.89
C ASN A 229 -10.55 -12.35 -10.61
N ALA A 230 -9.45 -11.62 -10.45
CA ALA A 230 -9.29 -10.74 -9.31
C ALA A 230 -10.28 -9.58 -9.37
N ARG A 231 -10.58 -9.00 -8.22
CA ARG A 231 -11.50 -7.88 -8.07
C ARG A 231 -10.85 -6.73 -7.30
N ILE A 232 -10.87 -5.54 -7.89
CA ILE A 232 -10.38 -4.31 -7.25
C ILE A 232 -11.54 -3.35 -6.95
N ILE A 233 -11.57 -2.80 -5.73
CA ILE A 233 -12.34 -1.62 -5.32
C ILE A 233 -11.34 -0.47 -5.14
N ALA A 234 -11.31 0.47 -6.08
CA ALA A 234 -10.45 1.65 -6.04
C ALA A 234 -11.28 2.90 -5.78
N VAL A 235 -10.96 3.67 -4.74
CA VAL A 235 -11.62 4.93 -4.41
C VAL A 235 -10.61 6.03 -4.06
N ASN A 236 -10.86 7.25 -4.53
CA ASN A 236 -10.01 8.42 -4.26
C ASN A 236 -8.54 8.29 -4.72
N ASN A 237 -8.22 7.45 -5.72
CA ASN A 237 -6.84 7.25 -6.16
C ASN A 237 -6.44 8.23 -7.28
N ILE A 238 -5.14 8.53 -7.36
CA ILE A 238 -4.53 9.26 -8.47
C ILE A 238 -3.63 8.30 -9.24
N VAL A 239 -3.81 8.21 -10.55
CA VAL A 239 -2.89 7.54 -11.47
C VAL A 239 -2.36 8.55 -12.50
N ARG A 240 -1.02 8.63 -12.61
CA ARG A 240 -0.30 9.56 -13.49
C ARG A 240 0.78 8.86 -14.28
N GLY A 241 1.05 9.37 -15.48
CA GLY A 241 2.09 8.84 -16.36
C GLY A 241 1.83 7.42 -16.86
N ALA A 242 0.60 6.91 -16.73
CA ALA A 242 0.22 5.57 -17.15
C ALA A 242 -0.13 5.48 -18.65
N ALA A 243 0.14 4.34 -19.27
CA ALA A 243 -0.39 4.02 -20.60
C ALA A 243 -1.87 3.61 -20.50
N ASP A 244 -2.22 2.93 -19.42
CA ASP A 244 -3.58 2.57 -19.02
C ASP A 244 -3.65 2.64 -17.49
N GLY A 245 -4.52 3.49 -16.94
CA GLY A 245 -4.56 3.73 -15.51
C GLY A 245 -5.34 2.67 -14.73
N PHE A 246 -6.35 2.06 -15.36
CA PHE A 246 -7.24 1.08 -14.73
C PHE A 246 -7.57 -0.06 -15.70
N LEU A 247 -6.64 -1.01 -15.82
CA LEU A 247 -6.77 -2.15 -16.73
C LEU A 247 -7.46 -3.35 -16.06
N ALA A 248 -8.55 -3.82 -16.65
CA ALA A 248 -9.12 -5.14 -16.36
C ALA A 248 -8.78 -6.10 -17.51
N SER A 249 -8.08 -7.20 -17.23
CA SER A 249 -7.73 -8.22 -18.23
C SER A 249 -8.01 -9.64 -17.71
N ASP A 250 -8.10 -10.61 -18.61
CA ASP A 250 -8.18 -12.04 -18.25
C ASP A 250 -9.25 -12.37 -17.18
N HIS A 251 -10.46 -11.85 -17.36
CA HIS A 251 -11.60 -11.96 -16.43
C HIS A 251 -11.46 -11.21 -15.10
N GLY A 252 -10.39 -10.46 -14.87
CA GLY A 252 -10.32 -9.50 -13.78
C GLY A 252 -11.37 -8.41 -13.92
N ILE A 253 -11.83 -7.87 -12.79
CA ILE A 253 -12.90 -6.85 -12.76
C ILE A 253 -12.59 -5.71 -11.80
N PHE A 254 -13.00 -4.50 -12.17
CA PHE A 254 -13.20 -3.43 -11.20
C PHE A 254 -14.63 -3.48 -10.70
N SER A 255 -14.80 -3.31 -9.38
CA SER A 255 -16.13 -3.30 -8.80
C SER A 255 -16.93 -2.06 -9.20
N ASP A 256 -18.26 -2.22 -9.25
CA ASP A 256 -19.21 -1.10 -9.26
C ASP A 256 -19.13 -0.20 -8.02
N ALA A 257 -18.27 -0.49 -7.03
CA ALA A 257 -18.01 0.37 -5.88
C ALA A 257 -16.93 1.41 -6.16
N CYS A 258 -16.10 1.21 -7.20
CA CYS A 258 -15.07 2.16 -7.58
C CYS A 258 -15.66 3.52 -7.93
N ASP A 259 -15.06 4.59 -7.42
CA ASP A 259 -15.49 5.96 -7.68
C ASP A 259 -14.41 6.96 -7.27
N TYR A 260 -14.56 8.22 -7.67
CA TYR A 260 -13.66 9.32 -7.30
C TYR A 260 -12.18 9.06 -7.66
N ASN A 261 -11.88 8.33 -8.73
CA ASN A 261 -10.50 8.12 -9.16
C ASN A 261 -10.10 9.11 -10.26
N SER A 262 -8.82 9.41 -10.35
CA SER A 262 -8.22 10.17 -11.45
C SER A 262 -7.28 9.28 -12.26
N SER A 263 -7.35 9.38 -13.59
CA SER A 263 -6.39 8.79 -14.54
C SER A 263 -5.85 9.85 -15.48
N ASN A 264 -4.62 9.68 -15.95
CA ASN A 264 -4.07 10.50 -17.04
C ASN A 264 -4.52 10.01 -18.42
N VAL A 265 -5.24 8.88 -18.51
CA VAL A 265 -5.73 8.30 -19.75
C VAL A 265 -7.19 8.74 -19.99
N PRO A 266 -7.55 9.24 -21.19
CA PRO A 266 -8.91 9.72 -21.44
C PRO A 266 -9.97 8.60 -21.30
N GLY A 267 -11.03 8.85 -20.52
CA GLY A 267 -12.15 7.92 -20.36
C GLY A 267 -11.90 6.76 -19.40
N ASP A 268 -10.67 6.63 -18.89
CA ASP A 268 -10.17 5.47 -18.13
C ASP A 268 -10.48 5.56 -16.62
N ALA A 269 -10.65 6.78 -16.09
CA ALA A 269 -10.90 6.97 -14.67
C ALA A 269 -12.19 6.29 -14.20
N LEU A 270 -12.09 5.46 -13.15
CA LEU A 270 -13.23 4.79 -12.53
C LEU A 270 -14.03 5.79 -11.68
N VAL A 271 -15.08 6.37 -12.28
CA VAL A 271 -15.98 7.35 -11.65
C VAL A 271 -17.44 7.07 -11.95
N LYS A 272 -18.34 7.50 -11.07
CA LYS A 272 -19.79 7.38 -11.24
C LYS A 272 -20.43 8.72 -11.60
N ALA A 273 -21.49 8.66 -12.40
CA ALA A 273 -22.30 9.83 -12.73
C ALA A 273 -22.74 10.57 -11.44
N PRO A 274 -22.71 11.92 -11.43
CA PRO A 274 -22.52 12.80 -12.59
C PRO A 274 -21.05 13.10 -12.96
N ARG A 275 -20.06 12.46 -12.32
CA ARG A 275 -18.64 12.62 -12.68
C ARG A 275 -18.38 12.07 -14.08
N ASP A 276 -17.46 12.73 -14.79
CA ASP A 276 -17.12 12.44 -16.19
C ASP A 276 -15.61 12.18 -16.29
N SER A 277 -15.22 10.97 -16.69
CA SER A 277 -13.83 10.54 -16.84
C SER A 277 -13.07 11.23 -17.98
N SER A 278 -13.68 12.21 -18.66
CA SER A 278 -13.03 13.11 -19.63
C SER A 278 -12.73 14.51 -19.07
N GLN A 279 -13.20 14.83 -17.86
CA GLN A 279 -13.08 16.16 -17.25
C GLN A 279 -12.16 16.15 -16.03
N ILE A 280 -11.49 17.28 -15.78
CA ILE A 280 -10.73 17.50 -14.54
C ILE A 280 -11.72 17.48 -13.35
N PRO A 281 -11.38 16.84 -12.21
CA PRO A 281 -10.11 16.20 -11.88
C PRO A 281 -9.97 14.73 -12.29
N TRP A 282 -11.01 14.11 -12.84
CA TRP A 282 -11.05 12.67 -13.15
C TRP A 282 -10.14 12.31 -14.34
N PHE A 283 -10.10 13.18 -15.34
CA PHE A 283 -9.08 13.17 -16.39
C PHE A 283 -7.99 14.18 -16.07
N SER A 284 -6.80 13.67 -15.82
CA SER A 284 -5.64 14.50 -15.49
C SER A 284 -4.64 14.63 -16.65
N GLY A 285 -4.83 13.91 -17.76
CA GLY A 285 -3.84 13.82 -18.85
C GLY A 285 -3.49 15.17 -19.51
N GLY A 286 -4.39 16.15 -19.42
CA GLY A 286 -4.16 17.51 -19.90
C GLY A 286 -3.34 18.42 -18.95
N LEU A 287 -3.00 17.95 -17.74
CA LEU A 287 -2.28 18.73 -16.74
C LEU A 287 -0.83 18.26 -16.63
N PRO A 288 0.17 19.16 -16.64
CA PRO A 288 1.52 18.81 -16.21
C PRO A 288 1.55 18.55 -14.69
N ASP A 289 2.43 17.64 -14.25
CA ASP A 289 2.53 17.26 -12.84
C ASP A 289 2.89 18.45 -11.93
N SER A 290 3.60 19.46 -12.44
CA SER A 290 3.94 20.68 -11.71
C SER A 290 2.74 21.59 -11.39
N LEU A 291 1.56 21.32 -11.95
CA LEU A 291 0.29 21.96 -11.55
C LEU A 291 -0.53 21.11 -10.57
N ILE A 292 -0.10 19.88 -10.30
CA ILE A 292 -0.77 18.96 -9.37
C ILE A 292 0.03 18.86 -8.07
N PHE A 293 1.33 18.62 -8.17
CA PHE A 293 2.24 18.32 -7.06
C PHE A 293 3.23 19.46 -6.80
N ILE A 294 3.69 19.58 -5.55
CA ILE A 294 4.58 20.66 -5.12
C ILE A 294 5.91 20.60 -5.88
N ASP A 295 6.56 19.43 -5.91
CA ASP A 295 7.87 19.26 -6.54
C ASP A 295 8.10 17.81 -7.00
N PRO A 296 7.35 17.35 -8.03
CA PRO A 296 7.44 15.97 -8.50
C PRO A 296 8.82 15.63 -9.07
N ALA A 297 9.61 16.62 -9.50
CA ALA A 297 10.98 16.40 -9.99
C ALA A 297 11.94 15.96 -8.87
N ASN A 298 11.63 16.30 -7.61
CA ASN A 298 12.38 15.91 -6.43
C ASN A 298 11.59 14.93 -5.54
N HIS A 299 10.70 14.12 -6.14
CA HIS A 299 9.97 13.06 -5.44
C HIS A 299 9.09 13.60 -4.29
N ASP A 300 8.49 14.78 -4.47
CA ASP A 300 7.54 15.40 -3.54
C ASP A 300 6.16 15.47 -4.17
N PHE A 301 5.31 14.50 -3.82
CA PHE A 301 3.97 14.33 -4.38
C PHE A 301 2.87 14.89 -3.49
N ARG A 302 3.21 15.81 -2.59
CA ARG A 302 2.20 16.63 -1.88
C ARG A 302 1.41 17.45 -2.89
N LEU A 303 0.09 17.55 -2.69
CA LEU A 303 -0.74 18.37 -3.58
C LEU A 303 -0.45 19.86 -3.40
N ARG A 304 -0.36 20.57 -4.52
CA ARG A 304 -0.28 22.04 -4.49
C ARG A 304 -1.56 22.66 -3.93
N PRO A 305 -1.49 23.86 -3.33
CA PRO A 305 -2.69 24.57 -2.85
C PRO A 305 -3.76 24.82 -3.92
N ASP A 306 -3.35 24.99 -5.18
CA ASP A 306 -4.20 25.21 -6.35
C ASP A 306 -4.48 23.93 -7.16
N SER A 307 -4.05 22.77 -6.65
CA SER A 307 -4.25 21.50 -7.33
C SER A 307 -5.76 21.19 -7.48
N PRO A 308 -6.21 20.76 -8.68
CA PRO A 308 -7.62 20.40 -8.89
C PRO A 308 -8.03 19.15 -8.11
N PHE A 309 -7.07 18.44 -7.50
CA PHE A 309 -7.31 17.24 -6.71
C PHE A 309 -7.68 17.53 -5.26
N ARG A 310 -7.57 18.79 -4.82
CA ARG A 310 -8.00 19.20 -3.49
C ARG A 310 -9.51 19.16 -3.37
N ASN A 311 -10.01 18.56 -2.28
CA ASN A 311 -11.43 18.42 -1.98
C ASN A 311 -12.27 17.80 -3.13
N ALA A 312 -11.66 16.97 -3.96
CA ALA A 312 -12.33 16.31 -5.07
C ALA A 312 -12.82 14.90 -4.70
N GLY A 313 -12.15 14.20 -3.79
CA GLY A 313 -12.51 12.83 -3.37
C GLY A 313 -13.69 12.77 -2.42
N ALA A 314 -14.26 11.57 -2.24
CA ALA A 314 -15.25 11.28 -1.21
C ALA A 314 -14.60 11.31 0.19
N GLY A 315 -15.16 12.09 1.10
CA GLY A 315 -14.73 12.12 2.50
C GLY A 315 -15.46 11.10 3.38
N PRO A 316 -15.02 10.95 4.64
CA PRO A 316 -15.58 9.97 5.58
C PRO A 316 -17.10 10.11 5.85
N ALA A 317 -17.70 11.27 5.60
CA ALA A 317 -19.15 11.45 5.74
C ALA A 317 -19.96 10.79 4.62
N ILE A 318 -19.36 10.61 3.43
CA ILE A 318 -19.97 9.92 2.28
C ILE A 318 -19.59 8.44 2.30
N ASP A 319 -18.31 8.16 2.54
CA ASP A 319 -17.76 6.81 2.59
C ASP A 319 -16.94 6.63 3.88
N PRO A 320 -17.53 6.01 4.92
CA PRO A 320 -16.87 5.79 6.20
C PRO A 320 -15.61 4.91 6.13
N ALA A 321 -15.37 4.21 5.02
CA ALA A 321 -14.16 3.41 4.83
C ALA A 321 -12.95 4.25 4.38
N VAL A 322 -13.16 5.52 4.01
CA VAL A 322 -12.07 6.46 3.68
C VAL A 322 -11.20 6.67 4.92
N PRO A 323 -9.87 6.53 4.83
CA PRO A 323 -8.97 6.72 5.96
C PRO A 323 -9.19 8.08 6.63
N ALA A 324 -9.16 8.12 7.96
CA ALA A 324 -9.36 9.34 8.73
C ALA A 324 -8.16 10.31 8.68
N PHE A 325 -7.01 9.84 8.21
CA PHE A 325 -5.78 10.64 8.09
C PHE A 325 -5.16 10.43 6.72
N ASN A 326 -4.46 11.43 6.18
CA ASN A 326 -3.61 11.27 5.00
C ASN A 326 -2.19 10.82 5.40
N MET A 327 -1.29 10.68 4.42
CA MET A 327 0.07 10.21 4.64
C MET A 327 0.87 11.13 5.56
N SER A 328 0.68 12.45 5.47
CA SER A 328 1.28 13.44 6.39
C SER A 328 0.67 13.47 7.79
N GLY A 329 -0.38 12.67 8.06
CA GLY A 329 -1.08 12.66 9.34
C GLY A 329 -2.11 13.78 9.51
N GLU A 330 -2.47 14.48 8.44
CA GLU A 330 -3.54 15.48 8.44
C GLU A 330 -4.91 14.80 8.45
N ILE A 331 -5.87 15.37 9.18
CA ILE A 331 -7.21 14.83 9.32
C ILE A 331 -7.98 14.96 8.00
N ARG A 332 -8.60 13.85 7.57
CA ARG A 332 -9.63 13.78 6.52
C ARG A 332 -10.99 13.80 7.20
N ALA A 333 -11.82 14.79 6.89
CA ALA A 333 -13.15 14.95 7.49
C ALA A 333 -14.15 15.56 6.50
N GLY A 334 -15.44 15.38 6.78
CA GLY A 334 -16.53 15.94 5.99
C GLY A 334 -16.88 15.13 4.75
N GLU A 335 -17.59 15.77 3.83
CA GLU A 335 -18.11 15.15 2.60
C GLU A 335 -17.03 14.96 1.53
N THR A 336 -15.99 15.79 1.54
CA THR A 336 -14.94 15.78 0.51
C THR A 336 -13.55 15.78 1.11
N VAL A 337 -12.61 15.10 0.45
CA VAL A 337 -11.18 15.05 0.82
C VAL A 337 -10.31 15.23 -0.42
N ASN A 338 -9.00 15.37 -0.22
CA ASN A 338 -8.05 15.31 -1.33
C ASN A 338 -8.05 13.92 -1.98
N LEU A 339 -7.91 13.87 -3.31
CA LEU A 339 -7.54 12.64 -4.01
C LEU A 339 -6.09 12.27 -3.72
N GLY A 340 -5.78 10.97 -3.82
CA GLY A 340 -4.45 10.43 -3.58
C GLY A 340 -4.07 10.39 -2.11
N ALA A 341 -2.77 10.13 -1.87
CA ALA A 341 -2.23 9.81 -0.55
C ALA A 341 -2.15 10.98 0.43
N ASP A 342 -2.05 12.21 -0.07
CA ASP A 342 -1.79 13.43 0.71
C ASP A 342 -2.73 14.59 0.37
#